data_AF-W5SXC5-F1
#
_entry.id   AF-W5SXC5-F1
#
_cell.length_a   1.000
_cell.length_b   1.000
_cell.length_c   1.000
_cell.angle_alpha   90.00
_cell.angle_beta   90.00
_cell.angle_gamma   90.00
#
_symmetry.space_group_name_H-M   'P 1'
#
loop_
_entity.id
_entity.type
_entity.pdbx_description
1 polymer ?
#
loop_
_entity_poly.entity_id
_entity_poly.type
_entity_poly.pdbx_seq_one_letter_code
_entity_poly.pdbx_strand_id
1 'polypeptide(L)'
;MDILNTIKSRVGDITQFKGDFGKEKARLLRYKQLKEEIKARTLEEAVNKLELAKALYEIKKNKLYRFDGYDYFYEFCLDYKFSRTMIYKYIRIGAYLEKEDVKEQDIIQGSLNKIINDIRVKKSSSMCKPVIIKLNLEDKEKQLILVKNKQKLEKFLLKYLLDNWESFII
;
A
#
# COMPACT_ATOMS: atom_id res chain seq x y z
N MET A 1 30.71 27.98 61.18
CA MET A 1 30.21 27.50 59.87
C MET A 1 30.89 28.31 58.78
N ASP A 2 31.65 27.65 57.93
CA ASP A 2 32.62 28.29 57.04
C ASP A 2 31.94 28.74 55.73
N ILE A 3 31.59 30.02 55.67
CA ILE A 3 30.77 30.63 54.60
C ILE A 3 31.39 30.42 53.22
N LEU A 4 32.72 30.41 53.15
CA LEU A 4 33.48 30.17 51.91
C LEU A 4 33.28 28.76 51.34
N ASN A 5 33.14 27.75 52.19
CA ASN A 5 32.92 26.36 51.75
C ASN A 5 31.48 26.17 51.23
N THR A 6 30.50 26.83 51.84
CA THR A 6 29.11 26.84 51.35
C THR A 6 28.98 27.56 50.00
N ILE A 7 29.70 28.67 49.80
CA ILE A 7 29.68 29.39 48.52
C ILE A 7 30.39 28.57 47.42
N LYS A 8 31.56 27.96 47.69
CA LYS A 8 32.24 27.10 46.72
C LYS A 8 31.41 25.88 46.30
N SER A 9 30.73 25.23 47.25
CA SER A 9 29.82 24.11 46.98
C SER A 9 28.65 24.53 46.07
N ARG A 10 27.99 25.67 46.37
CA ARG A 10 26.88 26.17 45.54
C ARG A 10 27.31 26.61 44.15
N VAL A 11 28.49 27.23 44.01
CA VAL A 11 29.01 27.65 42.70
C VAL A 11 29.33 26.44 41.83
N GLY A 12 29.92 25.37 42.41
CA GLY A 12 30.19 24.11 41.72
C GLY A 12 28.93 23.46 41.13
N ASP A 13 27.87 23.34 41.94
CA ASP A 13 26.57 22.80 41.50
C ASP A 13 25.93 23.64 40.40
N ILE A 14 26.02 24.97 40.47
CA ILE A 14 25.46 25.87 39.43
C ILE A 14 26.21 25.69 38.11
N THR A 15 27.53 25.56 38.11
CA THR A 15 28.31 25.31 36.88
C THR A 15 27.99 23.94 36.26
N GLN A 16 27.80 22.91 37.08
CA GLN A 16 27.52 21.54 36.62
C GLN A 16 26.08 21.42 36.07
N PHE A 17 25.11 22.03 36.76
CA PHE A 17 23.71 22.15 36.32
C PHE A 17 23.56 22.98 35.03
N LYS A 18 24.29 24.10 34.90
CA LYS A 18 24.26 24.95 33.70
C LYS A 18 24.90 24.26 32.49
N GLY A 19 25.94 23.43 32.72
CA GLY A 19 26.55 22.59 31.70
C GLY A 19 25.63 21.46 31.22
N ASP A 20 24.85 20.86 32.13
CA ASP A 20 23.90 19.80 31.81
C ASP A 20 22.64 20.31 31.09
N PHE A 21 22.09 21.45 31.51
CA PHE A 21 21.00 22.15 30.80
C PHE A 21 21.39 22.55 29.37
N GLY A 22 22.65 22.96 29.16
CA GLY A 22 23.17 23.27 27.82
C GLY A 22 23.23 22.04 26.92
N LYS A 23 23.66 20.89 27.45
CA LYS A 23 23.70 19.60 26.73
C LYS A 23 22.30 19.10 26.41
N GLU A 24 21.36 19.21 27.34
CA GLU A 24 19.99 18.76 27.14
C GLU A 24 19.24 19.62 26.11
N LYS A 25 19.46 20.95 26.12
CA LYS A 25 18.94 21.84 25.09
C LYS A 25 19.53 21.54 23.70
N ALA A 26 20.83 21.22 23.64
CA ALA A 26 21.48 20.80 22.39
C ALA A 26 20.93 19.46 21.87
N ARG A 27 20.70 18.48 22.76
CA ARG A 27 20.04 17.20 22.42
C ARG A 27 18.63 17.41 21.91
N LEU A 28 17.84 18.27 22.54
CA LEU A 28 16.49 18.60 22.11
C LEU A 28 16.48 19.27 20.72
N LEU A 29 17.43 20.17 20.45
CA LEU A 29 17.59 20.79 19.13
C LEU A 29 17.95 19.75 18.07
N ARG A 30 18.91 18.86 18.37
CA ARG A 30 19.31 17.77 17.47
C ARG A 30 18.16 16.80 17.19
N TYR A 31 17.38 16.46 18.21
CA TYR A 31 16.19 15.63 18.06
C TYR A 31 15.15 16.27 17.13
N LYS A 32 14.88 17.58 17.29
CA LYS A 32 13.98 18.31 16.38
C LYS A 32 14.49 18.32 14.94
N GLN A 33 15.78 18.53 14.74
CA GLN A 33 16.40 18.45 13.40
C GLN A 33 16.22 17.07 12.78
N LEU A 34 16.54 16.00 13.52
CA LEU A 34 16.37 14.63 13.06
C LEU A 34 14.91 14.31 12.68
N LYS A 35 13.93 14.83 13.42
CA LYS A 35 12.51 14.68 13.06
C LYS A 35 12.18 15.31 11.71
N GLU A 36 12.67 16.52 11.45
CA GLU A 36 12.45 17.18 10.16
C GLU A 36 13.20 16.49 9.03
N GLU A 37 14.43 16.01 9.27
CA GLU A 37 15.19 15.19 8.31
C GLU A 37 14.43 13.90 7.95
N ILE A 38 13.84 13.21 8.93
CA ILE A 38 13.04 12.00 8.70
C ILE A 38 11.83 12.32 7.82
N LYS A 39 11.09 13.39 8.12
CA LYS A 39 9.94 13.80 7.30
C LYS A 39 10.36 14.10 5.86
N ALA A 40 11.42 14.89 5.68
CA ALA A 40 11.92 15.27 4.37
C ALA A 40 12.33 14.04 3.54
N ARG A 41 13.13 13.14 4.13
CA ARG A 41 13.58 11.91 3.46
C ARG A 41 12.43 10.96 3.14
N THR A 42 11.43 10.86 4.01
CA THR A 42 10.25 10.01 3.77
C THR A 42 9.41 10.56 2.61
N LEU A 43 9.28 11.88 2.51
CA LEU A 43 8.60 12.54 1.41
C LEU A 43 9.36 12.31 0.09
N GLU A 44 10.67 12.55 0.09
CA GLU A 44 11.54 12.30 -1.05
C GLU A 44 11.47 10.84 -1.52
N GLU A 45 11.49 9.89 -0.60
CA GLU A 45 11.32 8.46 -0.92
C GLU A 45 9.96 8.17 -1.57
N ALA A 46 8.89 8.83 -1.14
CA ALA A 46 7.57 8.69 -1.75
C ALA A 46 7.53 9.26 -3.18
N VAL A 47 8.12 10.44 -3.40
CA VAL A 47 8.24 11.05 -4.74
C VAL A 47 9.05 10.16 -5.67
N ASN A 48 10.23 9.70 -5.23
CA ASN A 48 11.10 8.84 -6.03
C ASN A 48 10.40 7.54 -6.44
N LYS A 49 9.63 6.94 -5.53
CA LYS A 49 8.83 5.73 -5.83
C LYS A 49 7.70 6.02 -6.83
N LEU A 50 7.13 7.23 -6.81
CA LEU A 50 6.10 7.65 -7.74
C LEU A 50 6.66 7.82 -9.15
N GLU A 51 7.77 8.54 -9.28
CA GLU A 51 8.47 8.74 -10.55
C GLU A 51 8.93 7.41 -11.14
N LEU A 52 9.46 6.52 -10.30
CA LEU A 52 9.82 5.17 -10.71
C LEU A 52 8.61 4.39 -11.25
N ALA A 53 7.42 4.54 -10.63
CA ALA A 53 6.20 3.91 -11.10
C ALA A 53 5.81 4.41 -12.50
N LYS A 54 5.93 5.72 -12.76
CA LYS A 54 5.65 6.34 -14.06
C LYS A 54 6.60 5.79 -15.13
N ALA A 55 7.91 5.82 -14.87
CA ALA A 55 8.92 5.34 -15.80
C ALA A 55 8.73 3.85 -16.14
N LEU A 56 8.57 2.99 -15.13
CA LEU A 56 8.32 1.56 -15.34
C LEU A 56 7.03 1.30 -16.15
N TYR A 57 5.99 2.09 -15.88
CA TYR A 57 4.74 1.97 -16.61
C TYR A 57 4.86 2.40 -18.07
N GLU A 58 5.53 3.51 -18.34
CA GLU A 58 5.79 4.00 -19.69
C GLU A 58 6.62 3.00 -20.51
N ILE A 59 7.72 2.49 -19.94
CA ILE A 59 8.55 1.45 -20.55
C ILE A 59 7.71 0.21 -20.89
N LYS A 60 6.86 -0.23 -19.96
CA LYS A 60 5.99 -1.40 -20.20
C LYS A 60 4.96 -1.13 -21.30
N LYS A 61 4.25 0.01 -21.22
CA LYS A 61 3.15 0.39 -22.11
C LYS A 61 3.63 0.49 -23.55
N ASN A 62 4.77 1.16 -23.75
CA ASN A 62 5.34 1.41 -25.07
C ASN A 62 6.33 0.31 -25.51
N LYS A 63 6.48 -0.75 -24.70
CA LYS A 63 7.41 -1.86 -24.93
C LYS A 63 8.87 -1.43 -25.15
N LEU A 64 9.31 -0.36 -24.48
CA LEU A 64 10.65 0.22 -24.66
C LEU A 64 11.77 -0.71 -24.21
N TYR A 65 11.47 -1.67 -23.33
CA TYR A 65 12.41 -2.73 -22.93
C TYR A 65 12.95 -3.55 -24.11
N ARG A 66 12.28 -3.50 -25.27
CA ARG A 66 12.73 -4.14 -26.51
C ARG A 66 14.00 -3.50 -27.09
N PHE A 67 14.29 -2.23 -26.77
CA PHE A 67 15.52 -1.57 -27.20
C PHE A 67 16.78 -2.22 -26.61
N ASP A 68 16.65 -2.80 -25.41
CA ASP A 68 17.73 -3.57 -24.76
C ASP A 68 17.70 -5.06 -25.14
N GLY A 69 16.84 -5.46 -26.08
CA GLY A 69 16.73 -6.84 -26.57
C GLY A 69 15.88 -7.78 -25.71
N TYR A 70 15.20 -7.29 -24.67
CA TYR A 70 14.35 -8.14 -23.83
C TYR A 70 13.07 -8.60 -24.54
N ASP A 71 12.72 -9.88 -24.40
CA ASP A 71 11.46 -10.40 -24.91
C ASP A 71 10.28 -10.04 -24.01
N TYR A 72 10.51 -10.01 -22.70
CA TYR A 72 9.46 -9.70 -21.75
C TYR A 72 9.86 -8.56 -20.84
N PHE A 73 8.93 -7.65 -20.56
CA PHE A 73 9.13 -6.58 -19.59
C PHE A 73 9.60 -7.10 -18.22
N TYR A 74 9.19 -8.31 -17.84
CA TYR A 74 9.63 -8.93 -16.60
C TYR A 74 11.14 -9.18 -16.58
N GLU A 75 11.73 -9.62 -17.69
CA GLU A 75 13.18 -9.88 -17.80
C GLU A 75 13.97 -8.59 -17.64
N PHE A 76 13.55 -7.52 -18.35
CA PHE A 76 14.08 -6.17 -18.15
C PHE A 76 14.08 -5.75 -16.68
N CYS A 77 12.99 -6.00 -15.96
CA CYS A 77 12.90 -5.63 -14.55
C CYS A 77 13.82 -6.44 -13.62
N LEU A 78 14.27 -7.64 -14.01
CA LEU A 78 15.15 -8.46 -13.19
C LEU A 78 16.55 -7.86 -13.04
N ASP A 79 17.05 -7.17 -14.06
CA ASP A 79 18.34 -6.48 -14.03
C ASP A 79 18.42 -5.40 -12.96
N TYR A 80 17.29 -4.73 -12.72
CA TYR A 80 17.15 -3.70 -11.70
C TYR A 80 16.70 -4.28 -10.35
N LYS A 81 16.78 -5.61 -10.17
CA LYS A 81 16.45 -6.35 -8.94
C LYS A 81 15.00 -6.15 -8.47
N PHE A 82 14.07 -5.92 -9.38
CA PHE A 82 12.66 -5.84 -9.02
C PHE A 82 12.06 -7.23 -8.80
N SER A 83 11.45 -7.44 -7.64
CA SER A 83 10.62 -8.63 -7.41
C SER A 83 9.31 -8.53 -8.19
N ARG A 84 8.72 -9.70 -8.53
CA ARG A 84 7.42 -9.77 -9.23
C ARG A 84 6.31 -8.97 -8.55
N THR A 85 6.30 -8.95 -7.22
CA THR A 85 5.36 -8.15 -6.42
C THR A 85 5.58 -6.65 -6.60
N MET A 86 6.84 -6.19 -6.60
CA MET A 86 7.16 -4.77 -6.84
C MET A 86 6.76 -4.33 -8.24
N ILE A 87 7.07 -5.15 -9.25
CA ILE A 87 6.70 -4.89 -10.65
C ILE A 87 5.18 -4.71 -10.76
N TYR A 88 4.40 -5.65 -10.21
CA TYR A 88 2.94 -5.55 -10.22
C TYR A 88 2.43 -4.26 -9.55
N LYS A 89 2.99 -3.89 -8.39
CA LYS A 89 2.62 -2.68 -7.66
C LYS A 89 2.90 -1.41 -8.47
N TYR A 90 4.12 -1.24 -8.96
CA TYR A 90 4.54 -0.05 -9.70
C TYR A 90 3.75 0.13 -11.00
N ILE A 91 3.54 -0.95 -11.76
CA ILE A 91 2.73 -0.89 -12.98
C ILE A 91 1.29 -0.48 -12.69
N ARG A 92 0.71 -0.95 -11.58
CA ARG A 92 -0.65 -0.54 -11.20
C ARG A 92 -0.74 0.92 -10.80
N ILE A 93 0.27 1.44 -10.12
CA ILE A 93 0.33 2.85 -9.72
C ILE A 93 0.48 3.72 -10.96
N GLY A 94 1.43 3.42 -11.85
CA GLY A 94 1.61 4.17 -13.10
C GLY A 94 0.35 4.15 -14.00
N ALA A 95 -0.30 2.99 -14.13
CA ALA A 95 -1.57 2.88 -14.87
C ALA A 95 -2.72 3.68 -14.25
N TYR A 96 -2.71 3.89 -12.93
CA TYR A 96 -3.71 4.68 -12.23
C TYR A 96 -3.46 6.18 -12.39
N LEU A 97 -2.20 6.60 -12.30
CA LEU A 97 -1.77 7.98 -12.55
C LEU A 97 -2.09 8.47 -13.96
N GLU A 98 -1.99 7.60 -14.96
CA GLU A 98 -2.32 7.96 -16.34
C GLU A 98 -3.84 8.05 -16.57
N LYS A 99 -4.64 7.27 -15.82
CA LYS A 99 -6.08 7.14 -16.06
C LYS A 99 -6.93 8.11 -15.28
N GLU A 100 -6.53 8.44 -14.06
CA GLU A 100 -7.24 9.39 -13.25
C GLU A 100 -6.46 10.71 -13.26
N ASP A 101 -7.15 11.84 -13.42
CA ASP A 101 -6.63 13.21 -13.27
C ASP A 101 -6.33 13.49 -11.78
N VAL A 102 -5.60 12.57 -11.14
CA VAL A 102 -5.28 12.57 -9.72
C VAL A 102 -4.03 13.39 -9.52
N LYS A 103 -4.16 14.41 -8.67
CA LYS A 103 -3.03 15.24 -8.27
C LYS A 103 -2.02 14.37 -7.55
N GLU A 104 -0.79 14.37 -8.06
CA GLU A 104 0.35 13.63 -7.50
C GLU A 104 0.54 13.86 -6.00
N GLN A 105 0.12 15.04 -5.52
CA GLN A 105 0.11 15.45 -4.11
C GLN A 105 -0.74 14.54 -3.21
N ASP A 106 -1.88 14.03 -3.69
CA ASP A 106 -2.76 13.14 -2.91
C ASP A 106 -2.14 11.75 -2.71
N ILE A 107 -1.29 11.35 -3.65
CA ILE A 107 -0.59 10.06 -3.65
C ILE A 107 0.68 10.15 -2.81
N ILE A 108 1.44 11.25 -2.90
CA ILE A 108 2.64 11.45 -2.08
C ILE A 108 2.32 11.46 -0.57
N GLN A 109 1.12 11.92 -0.18
CA GLN A 109 0.62 11.89 1.20
C GLN A 109 0.13 10.50 1.65
N GLY A 110 -0.23 9.62 0.70
CA GLY A 110 -0.70 8.27 0.95
C GLY A 110 0.45 7.26 0.97
N SER A 111 0.48 6.35 1.94
CA SER A 111 1.43 5.22 1.84
C SER A 111 1.12 4.38 0.59
N LEU A 112 2.15 3.84 -0.07
CA LEU A 112 1.97 3.00 -1.27
C LEU A 112 0.94 1.88 -1.08
N ASN A 113 0.86 1.31 0.12
CA ASN A 113 -0.13 0.29 0.45
C ASN A 113 -1.54 0.86 0.54
N LYS A 114 -1.70 2.09 1.06
CA LYS A 114 -2.97 2.82 1.06
C LYS A 114 -3.42 3.09 -0.37
N ILE A 115 -2.54 3.58 -1.23
CA ILE A 115 -2.82 3.81 -2.66
C ILE A 115 -3.27 2.51 -3.35
N ILE A 116 -2.53 1.40 -3.17
CA ILE A 116 -2.91 0.11 -3.76
C ILE A 116 -4.28 -0.38 -3.27
N ASN A 117 -4.56 -0.20 -1.98
CA ASN A 117 -5.85 -0.53 -1.38
C ASN A 117 -6.97 0.36 -1.93
N ASP A 118 -6.75 1.66 -2.06
CA ASP A 118 -7.72 2.61 -2.62
C ASP A 118 -8.03 2.27 -4.09
N ILE A 119 -7.02 1.95 -4.90
CA ILE A 119 -7.21 1.43 -6.27
C ILE A 119 -8.03 0.13 -6.26
N ARG A 120 -7.77 -0.77 -5.30
CA ARG A 120 -8.51 -2.04 -5.18
C ARG A 120 -9.98 -1.81 -4.78
N VAL A 121 -10.23 -0.89 -3.85
CA VAL A 121 -11.58 -0.53 -3.38
C VAL A 121 -12.37 0.13 -4.51
N LYS A 122 -11.80 1.10 -5.21
CA LYS A 122 -12.43 1.75 -6.39
C LYS A 122 -12.77 0.76 -7.50
N LYS A 123 -11.93 -0.25 -7.76
CA LYS A 123 -12.24 -1.30 -8.75
C LYS A 123 -13.30 -2.30 -8.27
N SER A 124 -13.49 -2.45 -6.96
CA SER A 124 -14.45 -3.38 -6.37
C SER A 124 -15.85 -2.82 -6.18
N SER A 125 -16.03 -1.49 -6.23
CA SER A 125 -17.36 -0.88 -6.10
C SER A 125 -18.26 -1.12 -7.31
N SER A 126 -17.69 -1.53 -8.46
CA SER A 126 -18.44 -1.77 -9.70
C SER A 126 -18.67 -3.26 -10.03
N MET A 127 -18.33 -4.19 -9.14
CA MET A 127 -18.60 -5.62 -9.35
C MET A 127 -19.45 -6.17 -8.22
N CYS A 128 -20.72 -6.49 -8.52
CA CYS A 128 -21.55 -7.33 -7.67
C CYS A 128 -20.72 -8.55 -7.26
N LYS A 129 -20.51 -8.71 -5.95
CA LYS A 129 -19.80 -9.89 -5.42
C LYS A 129 -20.61 -11.12 -5.83
N PRO A 130 -19.98 -12.16 -6.42
CA PRO A 130 -20.70 -13.37 -6.78
C PRO A 130 -21.25 -14.02 -5.50
N VAL A 131 -22.56 -14.26 -5.47
CA VAL A 131 -23.17 -15.09 -4.43
C VAL A 131 -22.76 -16.53 -4.69
N ILE A 132 -21.95 -17.09 -3.81
CA ILE A 132 -21.50 -18.49 -3.91
C ILE A 132 -22.47 -19.34 -3.10
N ILE A 133 -23.34 -20.08 -3.78
CA ILE A 133 -24.21 -21.08 -3.14
C ILE A 133 -23.45 -22.40 -3.05
N LYS A 134 -23.19 -22.87 -1.83
CA LYS A 134 -22.61 -24.19 -1.56
C LYS A 134 -23.73 -25.15 -1.16
N LEU A 135 -24.03 -26.11 -2.02
CA LEU A 135 -24.95 -27.21 -1.70
C LEU A 135 -24.14 -28.32 -1.02
N ASN A 136 -24.31 -28.48 0.30
CA ASN A 136 -23.72 -29.59 1.03
C ASN A 136 -24.72 -30.74 1.05
N LEU A 137 -24.44 -31.81 0.31
CA LEU A 137 -25.32 -32.97 0.24
C LEU A 137 -24.60 -34.17 0.82
N GLU A 138 -25.27 -34.92 1.68
CA GLU A 138 -24.68 -36.08 2.35
C GLU A 138 -24.56 -37.30 1.42
N ASP A 139 -25.39 -37.34 0.37
CA ASP A 139 -25.51 -38.47 -0.56
C ASP A 139 -24.59 -38.32 -1.80
N LYS A 140 -23.68 -39.27 -1.98
CA LYS A 140 -22.68 -39.29 -3.05
C LYS A 140 -23.30 -39.44 -4.45
N GLU A 141 -24.43 -40.14 -4.59
CA GLU A 141 -25.06 -40.33 -5.91
C GLU A 141 -25.71 -39.02 -6.38
N LYS A 142 -26.36 -38.31 -5.46
CA LYS A 142 -26.95 -36.99 -5.73
C LYS A 142 -25.88 -35.97 -6.09
N GLN A 143 -24.72 -36.00 -5.42
CA GLN A 143 -23.57 -35.15 -5.79
C GLN A 143 -23.09 -35.40 -7.23
N LEU A 144 -23.01 -36.67 -7.66
CA LEU A 144 -22.57 -37.00 -9.01
C LEU A 144 -23.56 -36.51 -10.08
N ILE A 145 -24.86 -36.67 -9.83
CA ILE A 145 -25.93 -36.17 -10.72
C ILE A 145 -25.86 -34.65 -10.85
N LEU A 146 -25.57 -33.95 -9.76
CA LEU A 146 -25.39 -32.50 -9.72
C LEU A 146 -24.21 -32.02 -10.54
N VAL A 147 -23.05 -32.65 -10.39
CA VAL A 147 -21.85 -32.32 -11.19
C VAL A 147 -22.14 -32.54 -12.68
N LYS A 148 -22.81 -33.63 -13.05
CA LYS A 148 -23.18 -33.94 -14.44
C LYS A 148 -24.19 -32.95 -15.02
N ASN A 149 -25.10 -32.40 -14.21
CA ASN A 149 -26.18 -31.51 -14.68
C ASN A 149 -25.99 -30.05 -14.28
N LYS A 150 -24.77 -29.64 -13.92
CA LYS A 150 -24.44 -28.31 -13.38
C LYS A 150 -25.10 -27.16 -14.12
N GLN A 151 -24.96 -27.11 -15.46
CA GLN A 151 -25.51 -26.02 -16.28
C GLN A 151 -27.04 -25.97 -16.26
N LYS A 152 -27.72 -27.13 -16.27
CA LYS A 152 -29.19 -27.20 -16.23
C LYS A 152 -29.70 -26.74 -14.87
N LEU A 153 -29.00 -27.12 -13.80
CA LEU A 153 -29.34 -26.68 -12.46
C LEU A 153 -29.10 -25.19 -12.28
N GLU A 154 -27.96 -24.66 -12.71
CA GLU A 154 -27.68 -23.22 -12.65
C GLU A 154 -28.78 -22.41 -13.34
N LYS A 155 -29.20 -22.85 -14.53
CA LYS A 155 -30.30 -22.22 -15.27
C LYS A 155 -31.65 -22.32 -14.55
N PHE A 156 -31.94 -23.48 -13.95
CA PHE A 156 -33.16 -23.70 -13.17
C PHE A 156 -33.20 -22.83 -11.92
N LEU A 157 -32.12 -22.84 -11.13
CA LEU A 157 -32.01 -22.05 -9.90
C LEU A 157 -32.06 -20.55 -10.19
N LEU A 158 -31.35 -20.09 -11.23
CA LEU A 158 -31.38 -18.69 -11.62
C LEU A 158 -32.80 -18.26 -12.03
N LYS A 159 -33.48 -19.09 -12.83
CA LYS A 159 -34.88 -18.83 -13.21
C LYS A 159 -35.78 -18.79 -11.98
N TYR A 160 -35.71 -19.78 -11.11
CA TYR A 160 -36.54 -19.87 -9.91
C TYR A 160 -36.31 -18.70 -8.95
N LEU A 161 -35.05 -18.31 -8.74
CA LEU A 161 -34.68 -17.16 -7.92
C LEU A 161 -35.21 -15.85 -8.51
N LEU A 162 -35.12 -15.66 -9.83
CA LEU A 162 -35.67 -14.49 -10.51
C LEU A 162 -37.19 -14.44 -10.46
N ASP A 163 -37.87 -15.58 -10.55
CA ASP A 163 -39.33 -15.65 -10.53
C ASP A 163 -39.90 -15.43 -9.10
N ASN A 164 -39.11 -15.67 -8.05
CA ASN A 164 -39.55 -15.61 -6.65
C ASN A 164 -38.73 -14.63 -5.78
N TRP A 165 -37.96 -13.73 -6.40
CA TRP A 165 -36.97 -12.89 -5.71
C TRP A 165 -37.58 -12.04 -4.58
N GLU A 166 -38.81 -11.57 -4.76
CA GLU A 166 -39.56 -10.77 -3.76
C GLU A 166 -39.83 -11.54 -2.46
N SER A 167 -39.99 -12.86 -2.53
CA SER A 167 -40.19 -13.71 -1.34
C SER A 167 -38.92 -13.92 -0.52
N PHE A 168 -37.74 -13.59 -1.07
CA PHE A 168 -36.45 -13.73 -0.41
C PHE A 168 -35.93 -12.42 0.19
N ILE A 169 -36.57 -11.28 -0.10
CA ILE A 169 -36.25 -9.98 0.49
C ILE A 169 -37.25 -9.74 1.64
N ILE A 170 -36.93 -10.31 2.80
CA ILE A 170 -37.49 -9.87 4.10
C ILE A 170 -36.42 -9.00 4.77
#